data_AF-A0A7V5VLB8-F1
#
_entry.id   AF-A0A7V5VLB8-F1
#
_cell.length_a   1.000
_cell.length_b   1.000
_cell.length_c   1.000
_cell.angle_alpha   90.00
_cell.angle_beta   90.00
_cell.angle_gamma   90.00
#
_symmetry.space_group_name_H-M   'P 1'
#
loop_
_entity.id
_entity.type
_entity.pdbx_description
1 polymer ?
#
loop_
_entity_poly.entity_id
_entity_poly.type
_entity_poly.pdbx_seq_one_letter_code
_entity_poly.pdbx_strand_id
1 'polypeptide(L)'
;MEWVDGNLGCVCAGELVYTEHGPMPIERVQPGTRVWSFDEARKLWVLRPVVARKDSGMQQVYEVALSNGRTLRLTANHPLLTVQYDATRPQKLGRYSLQWKPVEALQAGDLIVFPTALHDEGQPYRFVQPELRESFTGRNQYGAEYEMNSHSRQPVQLPEYADEDICWLLGLWLAEGDYTIQQGRDGVRYGRVGFSVPTSDRAYPRLISLLTRYFGNHAIELRKDERYLRVNSLEFALWLQVNGFVSGAKAKRVPAWAFTLPRSMQAALLAGYIDGDGHARGNQLSLKSAHRALLEDVQQLALQCGIHASTVYTEQIEADINRSGRTKRYTAHRLNLSNVEPLLPHLTPTLRERVQTPQKRMRHQRLRGFRATSLLTPEMGVARIEAIRPSVIAPTYDLEVAEAHSFVVNGVLVHNSRVTQKYPSVYLLEPGARGEILSVAFAGDGQHQDTGGKLIFAAPYTTGRITSKSISKGTGRASYRGLVQVLEGAHHAKCNVECDALLLDEDAKTDTYPYIEINEKEVTIGHEARVSKVSDEQIFYLQSRGLKKDEALTLIVSGFIEPLAKQLPMEYAVELNRLIELEMEGSVG
;
A
#
# COMPACT_ATOMS: atom_id res chain seq x y z
N MET A 1 16.71 21.20 9.07
CA MET A 1 17.06 19.78 8.86
C MET A 1 16.88 19.52 7.38
N GLU A 2 17.93 19.74 6.58
CA GLU A 2 17.97 19.28 5.19
C GLU A 2 18.45 17.83 5.22
N TRP A 3 17.60 16.93 4.76
CA TRP A 3 17.90 15.52 4.61
C TRP A 3 18.58 15.32 3.26
N VAL A 4 19.82 14.82 3.26
CA VAL A 4 20.54 14.44 2.03
C VAL A 4 20.17 12.98 1.71
N ASP A 5 19.69 12.77 0.47
CA ASP A 5 19.20 11.51 -0.08
C ASP A 5 20.15 10.32 0.12
N GLY A 6 19.82 9.45 1.08
CA GLY A 6 20.14 8.04 0.99
C GLY A 6 19.03 7.33 0.25
N ASN A 7 19.40 6.45 -0.68
CA ASN A 7 18.48 5.63 -1.47
C ASN A 7 17.59 4.77 -0.54
N LEU A 8 16.45 5.32 -0.11
CA LEU A 8 15.39 4.62 0.59
C LEU A 8 14.46 4.00 -0.45
N GLY A 9 13.99 2.78 -0.19
CA GLY A 9 12.98 2.18 -1.04
C GLY A 9 11.66 2.90 -0.83
N CYS A 10 11.22 3.70 -1.80
CA CYS A 10 9.98 4.46 -1.75
C CYS A 10 8.93 3.96 -2.75
N VAL A 11 7.66 4.25 -2.46
CA VAL A 11 6.48 3.96 -3.27
C VAL A 11 6.03 5.23 -4.00
N CYS A 12 5.62 5.10 -5.27
CA CYS A 12 5.14 6.24 -6.06
C CYS A 12 3.86 6.86 -5.48
N ALA A 13 3.71 8.18 -5.61
CA ALA A 13 2.45 8.87 -5.33
C ALA A 13 1.29 8.28 -6.14
N GLY A 14 0.11 8.23 -5.50
CA GLY A 14 -1.11 7.66 -6.06
C GLY A 14 -1.24 6.14 -5.94
N GLU A 15 -0.18 5.42 -5.56
CA GLU A 15 -0.29 4.00 -5.22
C GLU A 15 -1.12 3.82 -3.93
N LEU A 16 -1.96 2.80 -3.90
CA LEU A 16 -2.97 2.63 -2.86
C LEU A 16 -2.47 1.72 -1.74
N VAL A 17 -2.27 2.30 -0.56
CA VAL A 17 -1.98 1.58 0.69
C VAL A 17 -3.28 1.08 1.28
N TYR A 18 -3.30 -0.20 1.68
CA TYR A 18 -4.50 -0.81 2.26
C TYR A 18 -4.56 -0.49 3.75
N THR A 19 -5.52 0.36 4.12
CA THR A 19 -5.72 0.84 5.50
C THR A 19 -6.92 0.18 6.16
N GLU A 20 -7.11 0.42 7.46
CA GLU A 20 -8.34 0.11 8.19
C GLU A 20 -9.60 0.78 7.60
N HIS A 21 -9.44 1.87 6.85
CA HIS A 21 -10.51 2.58 6.17
C HIS A 21 -10.60 2.25 4.66
N GLY A 22 -9.91 1.19 4.22
CA GLY A 22 -9.82 0.79 2.83
C GLY A 22 -8.58 1.36 2.11
N PRO A 23 -8.49 1.18 0.77
CA PRO A 23 -7.37 1.66 -0.03
C PRO A 23 -7.27 3.19 -0.02
N MET A 24 -6.10 3.72 0.32
CA MET A 24 -5.82 5.14 0.38
C MET A 24 -4.52 5.44 -0.37
N PRO A 25 -4.44 6.51 -1.19
CA PRO A 25 -3.17 6.93 -1.79
C PRO A 25 -2.11 7.17 -0.72
N ILE A 26 -0.88 6.69 -0.95
CA ILE A 26 0.20 6.75 0.05
C ILE A 26 0.46 8.17 0.57
N GLU A 27 0.35 9.19 -0.29
CA GLU A 27 0.54 10.59 0.06
C GLU A 27 -0.54 11.15 1.01
N ARG A 28 -1.62 10.41 1.24
CA ARG A 28 -2.72 10.78 2.16
C ARG A 28 -2.68 10.01 3.48
N VAL A 29 -1.91 8.93 3.56
CA VAL A 29 -1.76 8.15 4.80
C VAL A 29 -1.11 9.04 5.85
N GLN A 30 -1.62 9.02 7.09
CA GLN A 30 -1.10 9.82 8.19
C GLN A 30 -0.55 8.93 9.30
N PRO A 31 0.43 9.40 10.09
CA PRO A 31 0.81 8.74 11.34
C PRO A 31 -0.42 8.45 12.21
N GLY A 32 -0.50 7.24 12.76
CA GLY A 32 -1.64 6.72 13.53
C GLY A 32 -2.66 5.94 12.68
N THR A 33 -2.73 6.14 11.36
CA THR A 33 -3.56 5.29 10.49
C THR A 33 -3.04 3.86 10.53
N ARG A 34 -3.93 2.89 10.73
CA ARG A 34 -3.56 1.47 10.70
C ARG A 34 -3.55 0.94 9.28
N VAL A 35 -2.46 0.28 8.90
CA VAL A 35 -2.26 -0.34 7.58
C VAL A 35 -2.11 -1.84 7.70
N TRP A 36 -2.56 -2.56 6.67
CA TRP A 36 -2.38 -3.99 6.58
C TRP A 36 -0.92 -4.33 6.37
N SER A 37 -0.41 -5.22 7.21
CA SER A 37 0.97 -5.68 7.28
C SER A 37 1.00 -7.19 7.45
N PHE A 38 2.17 -7.80 7.36
CA PHE A 38 2.36 -9.23 7.54
C PHE A 38 3.36 -9.51 8.67
N ASP A 39 2.89 -10.18 9.72
CA ASP A 39 3.74 -10.66 10.81
C ASP A 39 4.40 -11.96 10.34
N GLU A 40 5.66 -11.89 9.93
CA GLU A 40 6.40 -13.05 9.40
C GLU A 40 6.58 -14.18 10.43
N ALA A 41 6.74 -13.83 11.72
CA ALA A 41 6.96 -14.79 12.80
C ALA A 41 5.70 -15.62 13.07
N ARG A 42 4.54 -14.96 13.07
CA ARG A 42 3.23 -15.63 13.29
C ARG A 42 2.59 -16.11 11.99
N LYS A 43 3.08 -15.63 10.84
CA LYS A 43 2.51 -15.81 9.50
C LYS A 43 1.05 -15.33 9.40
N LEU A 44 0.75 -14.18 9.99
CA LEU A 44 -0.61 -13.61 10.03
C LEU A 44 -0.64 -12.22 9.43
N TRP A 45 -1.73 -11.90 8.75
CA TRP A 45 -2.03 -10.53 8.33
C TRP A 45 -2.50 -9.73 9.55
N VAL A 46 -1.91 -8.56 9.78
CA VAL A 46 -2.17 -7.74 10.97
C VAL A 46 -2.31 -6.27 10.58
N LEU A 47 -3.21 -5.55 11.26
CA LEU A 47 -3.28 -4.09 11.18
C LEU A 47 -2.26 -3.47 12.13
N ARG A 48 -1.37 -2.62 11.60
CA ARG A 48 -0.33 -1.94 12.38
C ARG A 48 -0.38 -0.43 12.16
N PRO A 49 -0.18 0.39 13.20
CA PRO A 49 -0.16 1.83 13.06
C PRO A 49 1.07 2.28 12.26
N VAL A 50 0.86 3.25 11.38
CA VAL A 50 1.94 4.02 10.75
C VAL A 50 2.54 4.93 11.82
N VAL A 51 3.83 4.79 12.07
CA VAL A 51 4.62 5.61 13.01
C VAL A 51 4.99 6.93 12.36
N ALA A 52 5.45 6.89 11.11
CA ALA A 52 5.89 8.06 10.38
C ALA A 52 5.62 7.91 8.88
N ARG A 53 5.47 9.04 8.19
CA ARG A 53 5.45 9.13 6.72
C ARG A 53 6.54 10.08 6.27
N LYS A 54 7.34 9.65 5.29
CA LYS A 54 8.37 10.47 4.66
C LYS A 54 7.96 10.84 3.24
N ASP A 55 8.12 12.12 2.89
CA ASP A 55 8.18 12.58 1.50
C ASP A 55 9.63 12.46 1.04
N SER A 56 9.88 11.58 0.07
CA SER A 56 11.20 11.28 -0.47
C SER A 56 11.47 12.02 -1.77
N GLY A 57 10.62 12.98 -2.14
CA GLY A 57 10.80 13.79 -3.33
C GLY A 57 10.67 13.00 -4.64
N MET A 58 11.25 13.56 -5.70
CA MET A 58 11.16 13.04 -7.06
C MET A 58 12.22 11.97 -7.30
N GLN A 59 11.80 10.72 -7.51
CA GLN A 59 12.71 9.60 -7.75
C GLN A 59 12.34 8.84 -9.03
N GLN A 60 13.32 8.16 -9.64
CA GLN A 60 13.08 7.25 -10.77
C GLN A 60 12.31 6.02 -10.26
N VAL A 61 11.09 5.81 -10.80
CA VAL A 61 10.28 4.64 -10.45
C VAL A 61 10.28 3.59 -11.54
N TYR A 62 9.96 2.36 -11.16
CA TYR A 62 9.85 1.17 -11.99
C TYR A 62 8.45 0.60 -11.82
N GLU A 63 7.80 0.31 -12.94
CA GLU A 63 6.50 -0.36 -12.97
C GLU A 63 6.71 -1.87 -12.96
N VAL A 64 6.19 -2.55 -11.95
CA VAL A 64 6.17 -4.00 -11.80
C VAL A 64 4.77 -4.50 -12.11
N ALA A 65 4.62 -5.25 -13.21
CA ALA A 65 3.36 -5.83 -13.65
C ALA A 65 3.29 -7.32 -13.29
N LEU A 66 2.20 -7.75 -12.67
CA LEU A 66 1.98 -9.12 -12.19
C LEU A 66 0.91 -9.86 -12.98
N SER A 67 1.01 -11.19 -13.02
CA SER A 67 0.11 -12.07 -13.80
C SER A 67 -1.34 -12.13 -13.32
N ASN A 68 -1.63 -11.59 -12.14
CA ASN A 68 -2.99 -11.42 -11.62
C ASN A 68 -3.60 -10.05 -12.01
N GLY A 69 -2.84 -9.24 -12.77
CA GLY A 69 -3.20 -7.92 -13.26
C GLY A 69 -2.94 -6.77 -12.29
N ARG A 70 -2.32 -7.04 -11.13
CA ARG A 70 -1.80 -6.00 -10.23
C ARG A 70 -0.57 -5.34 -10.85
N THR A 71 -0.45 -4.03 -10.61
CA THR A 71 0.71 -3.23 -11.01
C THR A 71 1.16 -2.40 -9.82
N LEU A 72 2.47 -2.25 -9.66
CA LEU A 72 3.06 -1.38 -8.63
C LEU A 72 4.07 -0.43 -9.26
N ARG A 73 4.16 0.80 -8.77
CA ARG A 73 5.22 1.74 -9.14
C ARG A 73 6.09 2.03 -7.93
N LEU A 74 7.32 1.57 -7.97
CA LEU A 74 8.25 1.55 -6.84
C LEU A 74 9.64 1.99 -7.29
N THR A 75 10.46 2.46 -6.36
CA THR A 75 11.90 2.72 -6.62
C THR A 75 12.70 1.42 -6.76
N ALA A 76 13.88 1.51 -7.41
CA ALA A 76 14.74 0.35 -7.73
C ALA A 76 15.10 -0.53 -6.51
N ASN A 77 15.35 0.10 -5.38
CA ASN A 77 15.77 -0.51 -4.12
C ASN A 77 14.60 -0.97 -3.23
N HIS A 78 13.34 -0.71 -3.62
CA HIS A 78 12.19 -1.05 -2.77
C HIS A 78 11.99 -2.58 -2.68
N PRO A 79 11.90 -3.18 -1.47
CA PRO A 79 11.85 -4.64 -1.34
C PRO A 79 10.43 -5.19 -1.57
N LEU A 80 10.34 -6.26 -2.35
CA LEU A 80 9.13 -7.09 -2.48
C LEU A 80 9.38 -8.50 -1.96
N LEU A 81 8.36 -9.10 -1.35
CA LEU A 81 8.44 -10.46 -0.82
C LEU A 81 8.29 -11.47 -1.95
N THR A 82 9.36 -12.23 -2.21
CA THR A 82 9.43 -13.22 -3.28
C THR A 82 9.47 -14.66 -2.77
N VAL A 83 9.05 -15.59 -3.61
CA VAL A 83 9.26 -17.03 -3.41
C VAL A 83 10.48 -17.46 -4.22
N GLN A 84 11.58 -17.78 -3.54
CA GLN A 84 12.81 -18.24 -4.18
C GLN A 84 12.88 -19.77 -4.18
N TYR A 85 13.34 -20.35 -5.29
CA TYR A 85 13.68 -21.78 -5.36
C TYR A 85 15.18 -21.98 -5.25
N ASP A 86 15.60 -22.81 -4.29
CA ASP A 86 16.98 -23.25 -4.13
C ASP A 86 17.08 -24.76 -4.45
N ALA A 87 17.76 -25.07 -5.57
CA ALA A 87 17.97 -26.43 -6.02
C ALA A 87 18.95 -27.23 -5.13
N THR A 88 19.84 -26.53 -4.43
CA THR A 88 20.91 -27.12 -3.61
C THR A 88 20.40 -27.57 -2.24
N ARG A 89 19.29 -26.98 -1.76
CA ARG A 89 18.68 -27.34 -0.48
C ARG A 89 18.10 -28.77 -0.51
N PRO A 90 18.33 -29.58 0.55
CA PRO A 90 17.76 -30.93 0.65
C PRO A 90 16.23 -30.91 0.51
N GLN A 91 15.66 -31.79 -0.33
CA GLN A 91 14.21 -31.82 -0.59
C GLN A 91 13.36 -31.97 0.68
N LYS A 92 13.89 -32.64 1.72
CA LYS A 92 13.23 -32.82 3.02
C LYS A 92 13.04 -31.51 3.80
N LEU A 93 13.89 -30.51 3.60
CA LEU A 93 13.83 -29.20 4.26
C LEU A 93 12.99 -28.18 3.48
N GLY A 94 12.47 -28.56 2.31
CA GLY A 94 11.81 -27.65 1.37
C GLY A 94 12.82 -26.88 0.54
N ARG A 95 12.56 -26.78 -0.77
CA ARG A 95 13.39 -26.03 -1.73
C ARG A 95 12.90 -24.62 -2.00
N TYR A 96 11.84 -24.20 -1.33
CA TYR A 96 11.26 -22.88 -1.49
C TYR A 96 11.36 -22.10 -0.19
N SER A 97 11.77 -20.84 -0.28
CA SER A 97 11.85 -19.90 0.85
C SER A 97 11.27 -18.55 0.46
N LEU A 98 10.80 -17.81 1.47
CA LEU A 98 10.41 -16.42 1.31
C LEU A 98 11.68 -15.56 1.41
N GLN A 99 11.83 -14.61 0.50
CA GLN A 99 12.96 -13.68 0.50
C GLN A 99 12.54 -12.31 0.00
N TRP A 100 12.91 -11.27 0.72
CA TRP A 100 12.81 -9.89 0.27
C TRP A 100 13.87 -9.61 -0.81
N LYS A 101 13.42 -9.16 -1.98
CA LYS A 101 14.30 -8.73 -3.08
C LYS A 101 13.94 -7.30 -3.51
N PRO A 102 14.94 -6.42 -3.72
CA PRO A 102 14.70 -5.09 -4.27
C PRO A 102 14.24 -5.18 -5.73
N VAL A 103 13.47 -4.21 -6.21
CA VAL A 103 12.94 -4.19 -7.60
C VAL A 103 14.03 -4.37 -8.66
N GLU A 104 15.22 -3.80 -8.46
CA GLU A 104 16.37 -3.92 -9.38
C GLU A 104 16.94 -5.34 -9.49
N ALA A 105 16.71 -6.18 -8.47
CA ALA A 105 17.15 -7.57 -8.46
C ALA A 105 16.07 -8.54 -8.97
N LEU A 106 14.85 -8.05 -9.24
CA LEU A 106 13.75 -8.86 -9.73
C LEU A 106 13.84 -9.09 -11.24
N GLN A 107 13.32 -10.23 -11.68
CA GLN A 107 13.26 -10.60 -13.10
C GLN A 107 11.87 -11.10 -13.49
N ALA A 108 11.54 -10.99 -14.79
CA ALA A 108 10.33 -11.60 -15.31
C ALA A 108 10.35 -13.11 -15.06
N GLY A 109 9.28 -13.64 -14.48
CA GLY A 109 9.21 -15.03 -14.02
C GLY A 109 9.34 -15.21 -12.51
N ASP A 110 9.90 -14.23 -11.79
CA ASP A 110 9.92 -14.26 -10.33
C ASP A 110 8.51 -14.28 -9.75
N LEU A 111 8.39 -14.88 -8.57
CA LEU A 111 7.12 -15.11 -7.89
C LEU A 111 7.00 -14.15 -6.71
N ILE A 112 5.96 -13.31 -6.74
CA ILE A 112 5.67 -12.30 -5.72
C ILE A 112 4.50 -12.77 -4.86
N VAL A 113 4.67 -12.61 -3.54
CA VAL A 113 3.63 -12.91 -2.56
C VAL A 113 2.64 -11.76 -2.48
N PHE A 114 1.36 -12.09 -2.42
CA PHE A 114 0.29 -11.12 -2.22
C PHE A 114 -0.79 -11.70 -1.30
N PRO A 115 -1.53 -10.87 -0.55
CA PRO A 115 -2.68 -11.35 0.19
C PRO A 115 -3.84 -11.75 -0.74
N THR A 116 -4.33 -12.98 -0.60
CA THR A 116 -5.62 -13.37 -1.23
C THR A 116 -6.81 -12.85 -0.45
N ALA A 117 -6.58 -12.48 0.82
CA ALA A 117 -7.61 -12.25 1.81
C ALA A 117 -7.15 -11.27 2.90
N LEU A 118 -7.63 -10.01 2.89
CA LEU A 118 -7.35 -9.03 3.96
C LEU A 118 -8.58 -8.65 4.80
N HIS A 119 -9.78 -8.62 4.22
CA HIS A 119 -10.93 -7.89 4.82
C HIS A 119 -12.10 -8.77 5.31
N ASP A 120 -11.88 -10.00 5.77
CA ASP A 120 -13.02 -10.85 6.20
C ASP A 120 -13.60 -10.51 7.59
N GLU A 121 -13.01 -9.57 8.33
CA GLU A 121 -13.51 -9.13 9.65
C GLU A 121 -14.41 -7.87 9.60
N GLY A 122 -14.81 -7.41 8.41
CA GLY A 122 -15.62 -6.21 8.25
C GLY A 122 -16.99 -6.32 8.93
N GLN A 123 -17.49 -5.20 9.50
CA GLN A 123 -18.90 -5.09 9.88
C GLN A 123 -19.71 -4.47 8.73
N PRO A 124 -21.01 -4.81 8.59
CA PRO A 124 -21.90 -4.12 7.67
C PRO A 124 -21.82 -2.61 7.84
N TYR A 125 -21.66 -1.87 6.74
CA TYR A 125 -21.66 -0.41 6.79
C TYR A 125 -23.03 0.10 7.23
N ARG A 126 -23.05 0.97 8.24
CA ARG A 126 -24.28 1.68 8.64
C ARG A 126 -24.44 2.91 7.77
N PHE A 127 -25.49 2.95 6.98
CA PHE A 127 -25.76 4.06 6.07
C PHE A 127 -26.12 5.34 6.83
N VAL A 128 -25.63 6.46 6.32
CA VAL A 128 -26.03 7.79 6.76
C VAL A 128 -27.45 8.05 6.28
N GLN A 129 -28.35 8.40 7.19
CA GLN A 129 -29.72 8.74 6.86
C GLN A 129 -29.82 10.24 6.51
N PRO A 130 -30.54 10.62 5.44
CA PRO A 130 -30.63 12.02 5.03
C PRO A 130 -31.53 12.82 5.99
N GLU A 131 -31.14 14.06 6.28
CA GLU A 131 -32.02 15.00 6.97
C GLU A 131 -33.12 15.51 6.02
N LEU A 132 -34.38 15.31 6.41
CA LEU A 132 -35.55 15.80 5.69
C LEU A 132 -36.08 17.04 6.42
N ARG A 133 -36.47 18.07 5.68
CA ARG A 133 -37.07 19.27 6.30
C ARG A 133 -38.50 18.95 6.71
N GLU A 134 -38.83 19.05 7.99
CA GLU A 134 -40.16 18.64 8.46
C GLU A 134 -41.30 19.40 7.78
N SER A 135 -41.15 20.71 7.57
CA SER A 135 -42.15 21.56 6.92
C SER A 135 -41.55 22.67 6.04
N PHE A 136 -42.32 23.11 5.05
CA PHE A 136 -42.08 24.33 4.26
C PHE A 136 -43.41 24.95 3.81
N THR A 137 -43.43 26.26 3.54
CA THR A 137 -44.63 26.97 3.12
C THR A 137 -44.84 26.84 1.60
N GLY A 138 -45.90 26.14 1.19
CA GLY A 138 -46.34 26.07 -0.20
C GLY A 138 -47.34 27.19 -0.54
N ARG A 139 -47.48 27.52 -1.83
CA ARG A 139 -48.54 28.41 -2.33
C ARG A 139 -49.41 27.68 -3.34
N ASN A 140 -50.70 28.00 -3.42
CA ASN A 140 -51.62 27.38 -4.39
C ASN A 140 -51.82 28.31 -5.59
N GLN A 141 -52.56 27.84 -6.59
CA GLN A 141 -52.90 28.61 -7.79
C GLN A 141 -53.70 29.90 -7.52
N TYR A 142 -54.16 30.11 -6.27
CA TYR A 142 -54.89 31.30 -5.81
C TYR A 142 -54.03 32.19 -4.88
N GLY A 143 -52.75 31.87 -4.69
CA GLY A 143 -51.82 32.66 -3.88
C GLY A 143 -51.91 32.43 -2.37
N ALA A 144 -52.72 31.49 -1.89
CA ALA A 144 -52.81 31.16 -0.46
C ALA A 144 -51.61 30.32 -0.01
N GLU A 145 -51.00 30.70 1.11
CA GLU A 145 -49.90 29.98 1.76
C GLU A 145 -50.43 28.87 2.68
N TYR A 146 -49.79 27.70 2.66
CA TYR A 146 -50.11 26.56 3.53
C TYR A 146 -48.83 25.80 3.89
N GLU A 147 -48.79 25.24 5.09
CA GLU A 147 -47.70 24.36 5.50
C GLU A 147 -47.79 23.02 4.76
N MET A 148 -46.68 22.63 4.14
CA MET A 148 -46.50 21.34 3.48
C MET A 148 -45.37 20.59 4.16
N ASN A 149 -45.54 19.29 4.38
CA ASN A 149 -44.46 18.43 4.84
C ASN A 149 -43.58 18.02 3.66
N SER A 150 -42.25 17.94 3.85
CA SER A 150 -41.36 17.44 2.78
C SER A 150 -41.35 15.92 2.64
N HIS A 151 -41.98 15.21 3.58
CA HIS A 151 -42.10 13.77 3.56
C HIS A 151 -43.15 13.29 2.54
N SER A 152 -42.83 12.24 1.80
CA SER A 152 -43.82 11.50 1.01
C SER A 152 -45.01 11.08 1.87
N ARG A 153 -46.23 11.12 1.30
CA ARG A 153 -47.46 10.58 1.95
C ARG A 153 -47.32 9.09 2.29
N GLN A 154 -46.46 8.38 1.58
CA GLN A 154 -46.07 7.00 1.85
C GLN A 154 -44.53 6.93 1.85
N PRO A 155 -43.87 7.04 3.02
CA PRO A 155 -42.42 7.06 3.11
C PRO A 155 -41.83 5.71 2.66
N VAL A 156 -40.72 5.79 1.95
CA VAL A 156 -39.96 4.59 1.55
C VAL A 156 -39.12 4.07 2.70
N GLN A 157 -38.88 2.75 2.77
CA GLN A 157 -38.00 2.17 3.78
C GLN A 157 -36.56 2.21 3.28
N LEU A 158 -35.77 3.15 3.82
CA LEU A 158 -34.35 3.20 3.53
C LEU A 158 -33.60 2.17 4.38
N PRO A 159 -32.69 1.38 3.78
CA PRO A 159 -31.90 0.44 4.55
C PRO A 159 -30.96 1.18 5.51
N GLU A 160 -30.86 0.66 6.74
CA GLU A 160 -29.95 1.19 7.76
C GLU A 160 -28.54 0.59 7.65
N TYR A 161 -28.44 -0.69 7.26
CA TYR A 161 -27.17 -1.42 7.14
C TYR A 161 -27.00 -2.00 5.75
N ALA A 162 -25.74 -2.11 5.33
CA ALA A 162 -25.37 -2.82 4.12
C ALA A 162 -25.67 -4.33 4.26
N ASP A 163 -26.31 -4.89 3.26
CA ASP A 163 -26.45 -6.32 3.04
C ASP A 163 -26.08 -6.62 1.57
N GLU A 164 -26.04 -7.89 1.20
CA GLU A 164 -25.68 -8.29 -0.16
C GLU A 164 -26.67 -7.77 -1.23
N ASP A 165 -27.95 -7.63 -0.88
CA ASP A 165 -29.00 -7.24 -1.80
C ASP A 165 -28.94 -5.74 -2.12
N ILE A 166 -28.82 -4.87 -1.10
CA ILE A 166 -28.62 -3.44 -1.31
C ILE A 166 -27.28 -3.15 -1.96
N CYS A 167 -26.22 -3.90 -1.62
CA CYS A 167 -24.93 -3.78 -2.29
C CYS A 167 -25.05 -4.10 -3.79
N TRP A 168 -25.73 -5.19 -4.16
CA TRP A 168 -26.00 -5.50 -5.57
C TRP A 168 -26.81 -4.40 -6.26
N LEU A 169 -27.85 -3.86 -5.61
CA LEU A 169 -28.64 -2.76 -6.17
C LEU A 169 -27.81 -1.49 -6.40
N LEU A 170 -26.95 -1.13 -5.44
CA LEU A 170 -26.03 0.01 -5.54
C LEU A 170 -24.98 -0.20 -6.65
N GLY A 171 -24.50 -1.42 -6.81
CA GLY A 171 -23.64 -1.82 -7.93
C GLY A 171 -24.32 -1.60 -9.27
N LEU A 172 -25.55 -2.08 -9.41
CA LEU A 172 -26.35 -1.86 -10.62
C LEU A 172 -26.63 -0.37 -10.86
N TRP A 173 -26.84 0.41 -9.80
CA TRP A 173 -26.98 1.86 -9.91
C TRP A 173 -25.69 2.54 -10.41
N LEU A 174 -24.51 2.07 -9.97
CA LEU A 174 -23.24 2.58 -10.49
C LEU A 174 -23.09 2.34 -12.00
N ALA A 175 -23.59 1.21 -12.52
CA ALA A 175 -23.64 0.95 -13.96
C ALA A 175 -24.71 1.82 -14.64
N GLU A 176 -25.98 1.56 -14.35
CA GLU A 176 -27.11 2.02 -15.17
C GLU A 176 -27.93 3.16 -14.55
N GLY A 177 -27.55 3.60 -13.35
CA GLY A 177 -28.36 4.50 -12.55
C GLY A 177 -28.09 5.99 -12.77
N ASP A 178 -29.05 6.80 -12.39
CA ASP A 178 -28.89 8.25 -12.20
C ASP A 178 -29.79 8.72 -11.07
N TYR A 179 -29.56 9.93 -10.57
CA TYR A 179 -30.57 10.61 -9.76
C TYR A 179 -30.63 12.08 -10.11
N THR A 180 -31.78 12.69 -9.83
CA THR A 180 -32.02 14.12 -9.94
C THR A 180 -32.67 14.64 -8.68
N ILE A 181 -32.23 15.80 -8.21
CA ILE A 181 -32.87 16.56 -7.13
C ILE A 181 -33.12 17.95 -7.69
N GLN A 182 -34.37 18.36 -7.69
CA GLN A 182 -34.81 19.63 -8.29
C GLN A 182 -35.69 20.39 -7.30
N GLN A 183 -35.71 21.71 -7.44
CA GLN A 183 -36.60 22.57 -6.70
C GLN A 183 -37.75 23.00 -7.61
N GLY A 184 -38.99 22.76 -7.18
CA GLY A 184 -40.20 23.21 -7.83
C GLY A 184 -40.40 24.71 -7.71
N ARG A 185 -41.39 25.23 -8.44
CA ARG A 185 -41.74 26.67 -8.44
C ARG A 185 -42.17 27.18 -7.06
N ASP A 186 -42.75 26.31 -6.25
CA ASP A 186 -43.22 26.63 -4.89
C ASP A 186 -42.15 26.40 -3.82
N GLY A 187 -40.88 26.23 -4.22
CA GLY A 187 -39.75 25.98 -3.31
C GLY A 187 -39.62 24.53 -2.84
N VAL A 188 -40.61 23.67 -3.13
CA VAL A 188 -40.63 22.24 -2.78
C VAL A 188 -39.51 21.50 -3.52
N ARG A 189 -38.68 20.75 -2.80
CA ARG A 189 -37.72 19.84 -3.46
C ARG A 189 -38.42 18.54 -3.84
N TYR A 190 -38.08 17.99 -4.99
CA TYR A 190 -38.43 16.63 -5.36
C TYR A 190 -37.20 15.92 -5.91
N GLY A 191 -37.15 14.61 -5.70
CA GLY A 191 -36.05 13.76 -6.15
C GLY A 191 -36.55 12.53 -6.86
N ARG A 192 -35.74 12.06 -7.81
CA ARG A 192 -36.02 10.86 -8.59
C ARG A 192 -34.72 10.09 -8.75
N VAL A 193 -34.79 8.77 -8.57
CA VAL A 193 -33.69 7.86 -8.86
C VAL A 193 -34.08 7.01 -10.06
N GLY A 194 -33.20 6.89 -11.03
CA GLY A 194 -33.42 6.20 -12.28
C GLY A 194 -32.50 5.01 -12.48
N PHE A 195 -32.95 4.07 -13.30
CA PHE A 195 -32.20 2.92 -13.80
C PHE A 195 -32.49 2.74 -15.28
N SER A 196 -31.47 2.82 -16.13
CA SER A 196 -31.57 2.61 -17.59
C SER A 196 -31.57 1.13 -17.96
N VAL A 197 -32.40 0.33 -17.29
CA VAL A 197 -32.47 -1.13 -17.43
C VAL A 197 -33.79 -1.50 -18.13
N PRO A 198 -33.74 -1.96 -19.40
CA PRO A 198 -34.94 -2.40 -20.11
C PRO A 198 -35.62 -3.62 -19.47
N THR A 199 -36.93 -3.77 -19.68
CA THR A 199 -37.71 -4.96 -19.21
C THR A 199 -37.16 -6.28 -19.74
N SER A 200 -36.51 -6.26 -20.90
CA SER A 200 -35.84 -7.42 -21.52
C SER A 200 -34.45 -7.71 -20.95
N ASP A 201 -33.90 -6.84 -20.12
CA ASP A 201 -32.54 -6.99 -19.59
C ASP A 201 -32.49 -8.06 -18.48
N ARG A 202 -31.36 -8.76 -18.39
CA ARG A 202 -31.12 -9.81 -17.39
C ARG A 202 -31.21 -9.31 -15.94
N ALA A 203 -30.89 -8.05 -15.69
CA ALA A 203 -30.90 -7.47 -14.35
C ALA A 203 -32.31 -7.05 -13.91
N TYR A 204 -33.24 -6.84 -14.85
CA TYR A 204 -34.57 -6.30 -14.58
C TYR A 204 -35.37 -7.09 -13.52
N PRO A 205 -35.47 -8.44 -13.57
CA PRO A 205 -36.27 -9.20 -12.60
C PRO A 205 -35.79 -9.03 -11.15
N ARG A 206 -34.47 -8.97 -10.94
CA ARG A 206 -33.89 -8.76 -9.61
C ARG A 206 -34.03 -7.29 -9.18
N LEU A 207 -33.80 -6.36 -10.10
CA LEU A 207 -33.98 -4.92 -9.87
C LEU A 207 -35.40 -4.62 -9.36
N ILE A 208 -36.45 -5.04 -10.08
CA ILE A 208 -37.82 -4.74 -9.69
C ILE A 208 -38.16 -5.38 -8.34
N SER A 209 -37.72 -6.62 -8.08
CA SER A 209 -37.94 -7.31 -6.81
C SER A 209 -37.33 -6.55 -5.62
N LEU A 210 -36.08 -6.08 -5.75
CA LEU A 210 -35.41 -5.32 -4.70
C LEU A 210 -36.04 -3.94 -4.51
N LEU A 211 -36.38 -3.25 -5.60
CA LEU A 211 -37.02 -1.95 -5.50
C LEU A 211 -38.40 -2.04 -4.83
N THR A 212 -39.19 -3.04 -5.18
CA THR A 212 -40.48 -3.31 -4.53
C THR A 212 -40.30 -3.62 -3.05
N ARG A 213 -39.26 -4.39 -2.68
CA ARG A 213 -38.97 -4.77 -1.29
C ARG A 213 -38.58 -3.55 -0.43
N TYR A 214 -37.66 -2.70 -0.91
CA TYR A 214 -37.18 -1.56 -0.12
C TYR A 214 -38.10 -0.34 -0.21
N PHE A 215 -38.61 0.00 -1.40
CA PHE A 215 -39.30 1.27 -1.63
C PHE A 215 -40.81 1.14 -1.81
N GLY A 216 -41.32 -0.08 -2.02
CA GLY A 216 -42.73 -0.34 -2.30
C GLY A 216 -43.13 -0.02 -3.75
N ASN A 217 -44.18 -0.68 -4.24
CA ASN A 217 -44.65 -0.51 -5.62
C ASN A 217 -45.15 0.90 -5.92
N HIS A 218 -45.63 1.64 -4.90
CA HIS A 218 -46.20 2.98 -5.07
C HIS A 218 -45.17 4.02 -5.53
N ALA A 219 -43.88 3.79 -5.27
CA ALA A 219 -42.81 4.71 -5.63
C ALA A 219 -42.23 4.44 -7.03
N ILE A 220 -42.57 3.32 -7.67
CA ILE A 220 -41.92 2.84 -8.88
C ILE A 220 -42.76 3.20 -10.12
N GLU A 221 -42.11 3.80 -11.12
CA GLU A 221 -42.69 4.19 -12.40
C GLU A 221 -41.83 3.63 -13.53
N LEU A 222 -42.42 2.78 -14.39
CA LEU A 222 -41.79 2.35 -15.64
C LEU A 222 -42.13 3.35 -16.74
N ARG A 223 -41.12 3.85 -17.44
CA ARG A 223 -41.34 4.74 -18.59
C ARG A 223 -42.03 3.97 -19.72
N LYS A 224 -42.86 4.67 -20.51
CA LYS A 224 -43.63 4.09 -21.63
C LYS A 224 -42.80 3.33 -22.68
N ASP A 225 -41.51 3.63 -22.80
CA ASP A 225 -40.59 2.96 -23.74
C ASP A 225 -40.00 1.66 -23.17
N GLU A 226 -40.36 1.29 -21.93
CA GLU A 226 -39.90 0.11 -21.19
C GLU A 226 -38.38 0.00 -21.03
N ARG A 227 -37.66 1.11 -21.21
CA ARG A 227 -36.18 1.15 -21.16
C ARG A 227 -35.63 1.83 -19.92
N TYR A 228 -36.49 2.47 -19.15
CA TYR A 228 -36.09 3.27 -18.01
C TYR A 228 -37.08 3.12 -16.87
N LEU A 229 -36.56 2.73 -15.71
CA LEU A 229 -37.33 2.57 -14.48
C LEU A 229 -36.96 3.69 -13.51
N ARG A 230 -37.96 4.29 -12.89
CA ARG A 230 -37.80 5.43 -11.98
C ARG A 230 -38.41 5.12 -10.62
N VAL A 231 -37.72 5.55 -9.57
CA VAL A 231 -38.23 5.63 -8.20
C VAL A 231 -38.46 7.11 -7.87
N ASN A 232 -39.71 7.50 -7.67
CA ASN A 232 -40.11 8.86 -7.33
C ASN A 232 -40.01 9.09 -5.82
N SER A 233 -38.79 9.22 -5.30
CA SER A 233 -38.52 9.52 -3.88
C SER A 233 -37.36 10.51 -3.73
N LEU A 234 -37.62 11.61 -3.02
CA LEU A 234 -36.59 12.56 -2.64
C LEU A 234 -35.66 11.96 -1.59
N GLU A 235 -36.24 11.20 -0.65
CA GLU A 235 -35.54 10.53 0.43
C GLU A 235 -34.48 9.58 -0.12
N PHE A 236 -34.81 8.77 -1.13
CA PHE A 236 -33.84 7.86 -1.75
C PHE A 236 -32.74 8.59 -2.52
N ALA A 237 -33.07 9.66 -3.25
CA ALA A 237 -32.07 10.46 -3.97
C ALA A 237 -31.09 11.15 -3.00
N LEU A 238 -31.59 11.70 -1.89
CA LEU A 238 -30.75 12.29 -0.84
C LEU A 238 -29.92 11.22 -0.13
N TRP A 239 -30.50 10.04 0.13
CA TRP A 239 -29.79 8.91 0.75
C TRP A 239 -28.60 8.44 -0.09
N LEU A 240 -28.74 8.36 -1.42
CA LEU A 240 -27.61 8.09 -2.31
C LEU A 240 -26.54 9.19 -2.19
N GLN A 241 -26.95 10.46 -2.22
CA GLN A 241 -26.04 11.60 -2.15
C GLN A 241 -25.22 11.62 -0.84
N VAL A 242 -25.87 11.47 0.33
CA VAL A 242 -25.17 11.51 1.62
C VAL A 242 -24.26 10.30 1.86
N ASN A 243 -24.53 9.18 1.19
CA ASN A 243 -23.68 7.99 1.23
C ASN A 243 -22.60 7.97 0.12
N GLY A 244 -22.37 9.10 -0.54
CA GLY A 244 -21.22 9.31 -1.43
C GLY A 244 -21.46 8.93 -2.89
N PHE A 245 -22.70 8.64 -3.30
CA PHE A 245 -23.02 8.43 -4.71
C PHE A 245 -23.21 9.77 -5.41
N VAL A 246 -22.59 9.91 -6.59
CA VAL A 246 -22.67 11.11 -7.42
C VAL A 246 -23.34 10.77 -8.74
N SER A 247 -24.35 11.55 -9.13
CA SER A 247 -25.05 11.39 -10.42
C SER A 247 -24.19 11.90 -11.59
N GLY A 248 -24.31 11.24 -12.75
CA GLY A 248 -23.61 11.60 -13.98
C GLY A 248 -22.48 10.62 -14.37
N ALA A 249 -22.54 10.11 -15.60
CA ALA A 249 -21.69 9.01 -16.07
C ALA A 249 -20.17 9.25 -15.95
N LYS A 250 -19.71 10.52 -16.00
CA LYS A 250 -18.29 10.88 -15.87
C LYS A 250 -17.86 11.27 -14.45
N ALA A 251 -18.78 11.24 -13.49
CA ALA A 251 -18.53 11.64 -12.10
C ALA A 251 -18.66 10.48 -11.12
N LYS A 252 -19.40 9.43 -11.49
CA LYS A 252 -19.57 8.22 -10.67
C LYS A 252 -18.23 7.63 -10.23
N ARG A 253 -18.15 7.28 -8.95
CA ARG A 253 -17.04 6.60 -8.26
C ARG A 253 -17.62 5.60 -7.26
N VAL A 254 -16.86 4.58 -6.91
CA VAL A 254 -17.22 3.69 -5.81
C VAL A 254 -16.96 4.42 -4.49
N PRO A 255 -17.94 4.53 -3.56
CA PRO A 255 -17.72 5.18 -2.27
C PRO A 255 -16.64 4.47 -1.44
N ALA A 256 -15.86 5.24 -0.67
CA ALA A 256 -14.71 4.69 0.10
C ALA A 256 -15.12 3.58 1.09
N TRP A 257 -16.28 3.71 1.73
CA TRP A 257 -16.80 2.70 2.66
C TRP A 257 -17.09 1.35 2.00
N ALA A 258 -17.30 1.29 0.67
CA ALA A 258 -17.53 0.03 -0.02
C ALA A 258 -16.29 -0.90 0.04
N PHE A 259 -15.08 -0.31 0.09
CA PHE A 259 -13.83 -1.06 0.19
C PHE A 259 -13.54 -1.60 1.60
N THR A 260 -14.35 -1.26 2.60
CA THR A 260 -14.26 -1.79 3.97
C THR A 260 -15.33 -2.84 4.28
N LEU A 261 -16.24 -3.10 3.34
CA LEU A 261 -17.30 -4.10 3.49
C LEU A 261 -16.73 -5.53 3.58
N PRO A 262 -17.46 -6.46 4.20
CA PRO A 262 -17.21 -7.90 4.07
C PRO A 262 -17.12 -8.32 2.60
N ARG A 263 -16.31 -9.35 2.31
CA ARG A 263 -16.06 -9.77 0.93
C ARG A 263 -17.32 -10.16 0.16
N SER A 264 -18.29 -10.82 0.80
CA SER A 264 -19.52 -11.20 0.11
C SER A 264 -20.34 -9.97 -0.32
N MET A 265 -20.35 -8.90 0.47
CA MET A 265 -21.00 -7.63 0.12
C MET A 265 -20.23 -6.86 -0.95
N GLN A 266 -18.90 -6.87 -0.91
CA GLN A 266 -18.06 -6.33 -2.00
C GLN A 266 -18.32 -7.07 -3.32
N ALA A 267 -18.36 -8.39 -3.27
CA ALA A 267 -18.66 -9.25 -4.40
C ALA A 267 -20.09 -9.01 -4.92
N ALA A 268 -21.06 -8.78 -4.04
CA ALA A 268 -22.42 -8.45 -4.42
C ALA A 268 -22.51 -7.08 -5.12
N LEU A 269 -21.82 -6.05 -4.61
CA LEU A 269 -21.74 -4.74 -5.26
C LEU A 269 -21.09 -4.85 -6.63
N LEU A 270 -19.98 -5.57 -6.73
CA LEU A 270 -19.30 -5.82 -8.00
C LEU A 270 -20.20 -6.60 -8.98
N ALA A 271 -20.90 -7.62 -8.51
CA ALA A 271 -21.85 -8.40 -9.31
C ALA A 271 -22.98 -7.52 -9.86
N GLY A 272 -23.52 -6.60 -9.06
CA GLY A 272 -24.54 -5.64 -9.52
C GLY A 272 -24.05 -4.75 -10.66
N TYR A 273 -22.82 -4.23 -10.53
CA TYR A 273 -22.20 -3.42 -11.59
C TYR A 273 -22.01 -4.22 -12.87
N ILE A 274 -21.53 -5.46 -12.75
CA ILE A 274 -21.32 -6.38 -13.88
C ILE A 274 -22.66 -6.82 -14.50
N ASP A 275 -23.70 -7.04 -13.71
CA ASP A 275 -25.01 -7.41 -14.25
C ASP A 275 -25.61 -6.29 -15.10
N GLY A 276 -25.29 -5.01 -14.82
CA GLY A 276 -25.58 -3.89 -15.71
C GLY A 276 -24.64 -3.81 -16.91
N ASP A 277 -23.38 -3.41 -16.69
CA ASP A 277 -22.43 -3.02 -17.74
C ASP A 277 -21.59 -4.18 -18.33
N GLY A 278 -21.68 -5.38 -17.75
CA GLY A 278 -20.78 -6.50 -18.02
C GLY A 278 -21.16 -7.37 -19.21
N HIS A 279 -20.14 -7.99 -19.82
CA HIS A 279 -20.30 -8.98 -20.86
C HIS A 279 -19.46 -10.22 -20.57
N ALA A 280 -20.09 -11.39 -20.55
CA ALA A 280 -19.40 -12.67 -20.38
C ALA A 280 -18.90 -13.21 -21.72
N ARG A 281 -17.62 -13.60 -21.77
CA ARG A 281 -17.01 -14.32 -22.90
C ARG A 281 -16.24 -15.52 -22.36
N GLY A 282 -16.88 -16.70 -22.40
CA GLY A 282 -16.34 -17.89 -21.73
C GLY A 282 -16.30 -17.68 -20.22
N ASN A 283 -15.19 -18.01 -19.56
CA ASN A 283 -14.99 -17.84 -18.12
C ASN A 283 -14.50 -16.44 -17.71
N GLN A 284 -14.50 -15.47 -18.63
CA GLN A 284 -14.07 -14.11 -18.39
C GLN A 284 -15.23 -13.13 -18.49
N LEU A 285 -15.16 -12.08 -17.69
CA LEU A 285 -16.08 -10.95 -17.73
C LEU A 285 -15.35 -9.74 -18.29
N SER A 286 -15.99 -9.00 -19.18
CA SER A 286 -15.46 -7.77 -19.74
C SER A 286 -16.40 -6.61 -19.43
N LEU A 287 -15.83 -5.52 -18.96
CA LEU A 287 -16.53 -4.30 -18.56
C LEU A 287 -16.05 -3.15 -19.43
N LYS A 288 -16.96 -2.23 -19.73
CA LYS A 288 -16.69 -1.05 -20.54
C LYS A 288 -17.32 0.17 -19.89
N SER A 289 -16.57 1.27 -19.79
CA SER A 289 -17.09 2.53 -19.26
C SER A 289 -16.47 3.73 -19.97
N ALA A 290 -17.20 4.85 -20.00
CA ALA A 290 -16.66 6.13 -20.44
C ALA A 290 -15.81 6.82 -19.37
N HIS A 291 -15.82 6.33 -18.13
CA HIS A 291 -15.10 6.92 -17.00
C HIS A 291 -14.01 5.97 -16.48
N ARG A 292 -12.75 6.33 -16.73
CA ARG A 292 -11.59 5.51 -16.35
C ARG A 292 -11.51 5.27 -14.84
N ALA A 293 -11.68 6.32 -14.04
CA ALA A 293 -11.54 6.24 -12.59
C ALA A 293 -12.58 5.32 -11.93
N LEU A 294 -13.79 5.22 -12.50
CA LEU A 294 -14.78 4.24 -12.03
C LEU A 294 -14.32 2.80 -12.30
N LEU A 295 -13.74 2.52 -13.48
CA LEU A 295 -13.19 1.18 -13.75
C LEU A 295 -11.97 0.87 -12.90
N GLU A 296 -11.16 1.86 -12.55
CA GLU A 296 -10.03 1.68 -11.62
C GLU A 296 -10.55 1.32 -10.21
N ASP A 297 -11.62 1.97 -9.73
CA ASP A 297 -12.28 1.58 -8.48
C ASP A 297 -12.83 0.14 -8.54
N VAL A 298 -13.50 -0.22 -9.64
CA VAL A 298 -14.05 -1.55 -9.88
C VAL A 298 -12.93 -2.60 -9.97
N GLN A 299 -11.79 -2.26 -10.58
CA GLN A 299 -10.60 -3.09 -10.61
C GLN A 299 -10.09 -3.35 -9.19
N GLN A 300 -9.99 -2.32 -8.36
CA GLN A 300 -9.56 -2.47 -6.96
C GLN A 300 -10.51 -3.36 -6.16
N LEU A 301 -11.82 -3.15 -6.30
CA LEU A 301 -12.82 -3.98 -5.63
C LEU A 301 -12.74 -5.44 -6.07
N ALA A 302 -12.52 -5.69 -7.37
CA ALA A 302 -12.31 -7.02 -7.91
C ALA A 302 -11.06 -7.70 -7.31
N LEU A 303 -9.94 -6.97 -7.27
CA LEU A 303 -8.69 -7.47 -6.69
C LEU A 303 -8.84 -7.78 -5.19
N GLN A 304 -9.60 -6.99 -4.43
CA GLN A 304 -9.92 -7.26 -3.02
C GLN A 304 -10.79 -8.50 -2.82
N CYS A 305 -11.67 -8.80 -3.77
CA CYS A 305 -12.47 -10.03 -3.78
C CYS A 305 -11.68 -11.27 -4.24
N GLY A 306 -10.39 -11.16 -4.53
CA GLY A 306 -9.57 -12.26 -5.06
C GLY A 306 -9.80 -12.55 -6.55
N ILE A 307 -10.45 -11.65 -7.27
CA ILE A 307 -10.71 -11.75 -8.71
C ILE A 307 -9.51 -11.15 -9.44
N HIS A 308 -9.05 -11.81 -10.49
CA HIS A 308 -7.97 -11.28 -11.33
C HIS A 308 -8.53 -10.22 -12.27
N ALA A 309 -7.84 -9.09 -12.37
CA ALA A 309 -8.35 -7.92 -13.08
C ALA A 309 -7.26 -7.28 -13.93
N SER A 310 -7.44 -7.22 -15.26
CA SER A 310 -6.47 -6.60 -16.16
C SER A 310 -6.26 -5.12 -15.85
N THR A 311 -5.13 -4.54 -16.24
CA THR A 311 -4.97 -3.08 -16.26
C THR A 311 -6.10 -2.43 -17.07
N VAL A 312 -6.61 -1.30 -16.59
CA VAL A 312 -7.62 -0.52 -17.34
C VAL A 312 -6.95 0.11 -18.56
N TYR A 313 -7.40 -0.29 -19.74
CA TYR A 313 -6.88 0.22 -21.01
C TYR A 313 -7.94 1.03 -21.77
N THR A 314 -7.46 1.91 -22.63
CA THR A 314 -8.28 2.89 -23.36
C THR A 314 -8.35 2.50 -24.83
N GLU A 315 -9.56 2.43 -25.38
CA GLU A 315 -9.83 2.19 -26.79
C GLU A 315 -10.51 3.43 -27.39
N GLN A 316 -10.12 3.79 -28.62
CA GLN A 316 -10.85 4.77 -29.43
C GLN A 316 -11.80 4.03 -30.34
N ILE A 317 -13.08 4.38 -30.28
CA ILE A 317 -14.11 3.75 -31.09
C ILE A 317 -14.70 4.79 -32.02
N GLU A 318 -14.74 4.46 -33.31
CA GLU A 318 -15.48 5.21 -34.31
C GLU A 318 -16.83 4.53 -34.53
N ALA A 319 -17.92 5.24 -34.26
CA ALA A 319 -19.25 4.80 -34.71
C ALA A 319 -19.91 5.86 -35.57
N ASP A 320 -20.63 5.40 -36.58
CA ASP A 320 -21.40 6.24 -37.48
C ASP A 320 -22.62 6.80 -36.74
N ILE A 321 -22.75 8.12 -36.72
CA ILE A 321 -23.91 8.77 -36.11
C ILE A 321 -25.08 8.56 -37.06
N ASN A 322 -26.08 7.79 -36.62
CA ASN A 322 -27.39 7.68 -37.27
C ASN A 322 -27.34 7.27 -38.76
N ARG A 323 -26.39 6.42 -39.18
CA ARG A 323 -26.23 5.99 -40.59
C ARG A 323 -26.14 7.17 -41.57
N SER A 324 -25.66 8.33 -41.09
CA SER A 324 -25.55 9.57 -41.86
C SER A 324 -24.20 9.71 -42.58
N GLY A 325 -23.29 8.74 -42.42
CA GLY A 325 -21.92 8.81 -42.92
C GLY A 325 -21.00 9.72 -42.10
N ARG A 326 -21.46 10.22 -40.94
CA ARG A 326 -20.68 11.08 -40.04
C ARG A 326 -20.22 10.27 -38.84
N THR A 327 -18.93 9.95 -38.77
CA THR A 327 -18.37 9.18 -37.65
C THR A 327 -18.11 10.05 -36.42
N LYS A 328 -18.52 9.57 -35.24
CA LYS A 328 -18.13 10.13 -33.95
C LYS A 328 -17.06 9.23 -33.33
N ARG A 329 -15.92 9.83 -32.99
CA ARG A 329 -14.93 9.19 -32.11
C ARG A 329 -15.38 9.33 -30.67
N TYR A 330 -15.42 8.22 -29.96
CA TYR A 330 -15.58 8.21 -28.52
C TYR A 330 -14.51 7.33 -27.89
N THR A 331 -13.97 7.84 -26.79
CA THR A 331 -13.01 7.14 -25.96
C THR A 331 -13.78 6.27 -24.97
N ALA A 332 -13.45 4.98 -24.93
CA ALA A 332 -13.98 4.04 -23.95
C ALA A 332 -12.83 3.36 -23.22
N HIS A 333 -13.06 3.03 -21.96
CA HIS A 333 -12.13 2.28 -21.14
C HIS A 333 -12.66 0.87 -20.93
N ARG A 334 -11.75 -0.10 -20.83
CA ARG A 334 -12.10 -1.51 -20.70
C ARG A 334 -11.35 -2.16 -19.54
N LEU A 335 -12.01 -3.10 -18.90
CA LEU A 335 -11.49 -3.93 -17.82
C LEU A 335 -11.92 -5.38 -18.07
N ASN A 336 -10.99 -6.33 -17.99
CA ASN A 336 -11.30 -7.75 -18.10
C ASN A 336 -11.04 -8.44 -16.76
N LEU A 337 -12.00 -9.24 -16.31
CA LEU A 337 -11.96 -10.00 -15.08
C LEU A 337 -11.90 -11.51 -15.37
N SER A 338 -11.12 -12.22 -14.57
CA SER A 338 -11.02 -13.69 -14.57
C SER A 338 -10.90 -14.19 -13.14
N ASN A 339 -11.03 -15.50 -12.90
CA ASN A 339 -11.17 -16.06 -11.55
C ASN A 339 -12.39 -15.45 -10.82
N VAL A 340 -13.55 -15.49 -11.49
CA VAL A 340 -14.79 -14.80 -11.10
C VAL A 340 -15.69 -15.67 -10.21
N GLU A 341 -15.17 -16.80 -9.71
CA GLU A 341 -15.81 -17.69 -8.75
C GLU A 341 -16.42 -16.94 -7.54
N PRO A 342 -15.75 -15.94 -6.94
CA PRO A 342 -16.32 -15.16 -5.83
C PRO A 342 -17.62 -14.42 -6.17
N LEU A 343 -17.88 -14.13 -7.46
CA LEU A 343 -19.07 -13.40 -7.90
C LEU A 343 -20.27 -14.31 -8.14
N LEU A 344 -20.04 -15.61 -8.38
CA LEU A 344 -21.08 -16.54 -8.83
C LEU A 344 -22.34 -16.53 -7.95
N PRO A 345 -22.26 -16.48 -6.60
CA PRO A 345 -23.47 -16.45 -5.76
C PRO A 345 -24.36 -15.23 -6.01
N HIS A 346 -23.76 -14.09 -6.39
CA HIS A 346 -24.43 -12.81 -6.49
C HIS A 346 -24.77 -12.39 -7.92
N LEU A 347 -24.23 -13.05 -8.95
CA LEU A 347 -24.58 -12.78 -10.36
C LEU A 347 -25.99 -13.25 -10.72
N THR A 348 -26.63 -12.56 -11.67
CA THR A 348 -27.87 -13.04 -12.31
C THR A 348 -27.70 -14.43 -12.92
N PRO A 349 -28.76 -15.27 -12.96
CA PRO A 349 -28.69 -16.61 -13.54
C PRO A 349 -28.11 -16.63 -14.96
N THR A 350 -28.56 -15.70 -15.81
CA THR A 350 -28.12 -15.55 -17.19
C THR A 350 -26.60 -15.36 -17.32
N LEU A 351 -26.00 -14.51 -16.48
CA LEU A 351 -24.55 -14.27 -16.54
C LEU A 351 -23.77 -15.41 -15.88
N ARG A 352 -24.28 -15.94 -14.75
CA ARG A 352 -23.71 -17.07 -14.02
C ARG A 352 -23.54 -18.29 -14.93
N GLU A 353 -24.58 -18.66 -15.68
CA GLU A 353 -24.53 -19.80 -16.61
C GLU A 353 -23.51 -19.60 -17.75
N ARG A 354 -23.42 -18.38 -18.30
CA ARG A 354 -22.45 -18.06 -19.36
C ARG A 354 -21.01 -18.18 -18.87
N VAL A 355 -20.73 -17.73 -17.66
CA VAL A 355 -19.40 -17.78 -17.04
C VAL A 355 -19.00 -19.20 -16.66
N GLN A 356 -19.97 -20.01 -16.21
CA GLN A 356 -19.75 -21.41 -15.82
C GLN A 356 -19.64 -22.37 -17.02
N THR A 357 -19.89 -21.91 -18.25
CA THR A 357 -19.82 -22.76 -19.45
C THR A 357 -18.38 -23.28 -19.64
N PRO A 358 -18.15 -24.61 -19.58
CA PRO A 358 -16.80 -25.16 -19.58
C PRO A 358 -16.13 -24.99 -20.94
N GLN A 359 -15.05 -24.21 -21.00
CA GLN A 359 -14.07 -24.30 -22.09
C GLN A 359 -12.91 -25.20 -21.67
N LYS A 360 -12.27 -25.84 -22.67
CA LYS A 360 -11.10 -26.72 -22.50
C LYS A 360 -10.18 -26.12 -21.45
N ARG A 361 -10.02 -26.82 -20.31
CA ARG A 361 -9.10 -26.45 -19.23
C ARG A 361 -7.75 -26.07 -19.83
N MET A 362 -7.48 -24.77 -19.94
CA MET A 362 -6.12 -24.28 -20.07
C MET A 362 -5.41 -24.80 -18.83
N ARG A 363 -4.45 -25.68 -19.05
CA ARG A 363 -3.62 -26.30 -18.03
C ARG A 363 -3.09 -25.14 -17.19
N HIS A 364 -3.67 -24.91 -16.00
CA HIS A 364 -3.01 -24.06 -15.03
C HIS A 364 -1.59 -24.61 -14.94
N GLN A 365 -0.61 -23.78 -15.23
CA GLN A 365 0.76 -24.06 -14.88
C GLN A 365 0.76 -24.19 -13.36
N ARG A 366 0.37 -25.36 -12.84
CA ARG A 366 0.91 -25.84 -11.57
C ARG A 366 2.39 -25.70 -11.79
N LEU A 367 3.01 -24.72 -11.14
CA LEU A 367 4.45 -24.62 -10.98
C LEU A 367 4.90 -26.05 -10.67
N ARG A 368 5.55 -26.71 -11.65
CA ARG A 368 5.88 -28.13 -11.57
C ARG A 368 6.71 -28.31 -10.29
N GLY A 369 6.13 -28.95 -9.27
CA GLY A 369 6.80 -29.22 -8.00
C GLY A 369 6.56 -28.22 -6.86
N PHE A 370 5.80 -27.13 -7.06
CA PHE A 370 5.45 -26.23 -5.95
C PHE A 370 4.31 -26.82 -5.12
N ARG A 371 4.65 -27.40 -3.96
CA ARG A 371 3.68 -27.69 -2.89
C ARG A 371 3.72 -26.53 -1.91
N ALA A 372 2.75 -25.61 -2.02
CA ALA A 372 2.63 -24.40 -1.20
C ALA A 372 2.48 -24.65 0.32
N THR A 373 2.22 -25.89 0.73
CA THR A 373 1.52 -26.23 1.97
C THR A 373 2.27 -25.94 3.29
N SER A 374 3.56 -25.61 3.27
CA SER A 374 4.30 -25.20 4.48
C SER A 374 4.85 -23.77 4.43
N LEU A 375 4.98 -23.19 3.24
CA LEU A 375 5.60 -21.87 3.07
C LEU A 375 4.58 -20.74 3.15
N LEU A 376 3.42 -20.94 2.54
CA LEU A 376 2.36 -19.93 2.42
C LEU A 376 1.20 -20.29 3.34
N THR A 377 0.58 -19.29 3.95
CA THR A 377 -0.71 -19.46 4.61
C THR A 377 -1.84 -19.49 3.58
N PRO A 378 -3.05 -19.98 3.94
CA PRO A 378 -4.20 -19.98 3.03
C PRO A 378 -4.56 -18.60 2.46
N GLU A 379 -4.20 -17.54 3.19
CA GLU A 379 -4.45 -16.14 2.85
C GLU A 379 -3.32 -15.50 2.03
N MET A 380 -2.32 -16.29 1.62
CA MET A 380 -1.22 -15.87 0.76
C MET A 380 -1.34 -16.48 -0.64
N GLY A 381 -1.38 -15.62 -1.63
CA GLY A 381 -1.30 -15.93 -3.05
C GLY A 381 0.09 -15.67 -3.61
N VAL A 382 0.34 -16.22 -4.79
CA VAL A 382 1.57 -15.97 -5.55
C VAL A 382 1.22 -15.56 -6.96
N ALA A 383 1.81 -14.45 -7.41
CA ALA A 383 1.69 -13.97 -8.78
C ALA A 383 3.07 -13.91 -9.43
N ARG A 384 3.13 -14.19 -10.73
CA ARG A 384 4.37 -14.11 -11.49
C ARG A 384 4.59 -12.68 -11.97
N ILE A 385 5.81 -12.19 -11.91
CA ILE A 385 6.21 -10.93 -12.57
C ILE A 385 6.19 -11.14 -14.08
N GLU A 386 5.37 -10.36 -14.78
CA GLU A 386 5.29 -10.37 -16.24
C GLU A 386 6.27 -9.40 -16.88
N ALA A 387 6.42 -8.21 -16.29
CA ALA A 387 7.35 -7.20 -16.78
C ALA A 387 7.78 -6.26 -15.64
N ILE A 388 9.01 -5.75 -15.76
CA ILE A 388 9.54 -4.65 -14.95
C ILE A 388 10.04 -3.62 -15.95
N ARG A 389 9.55 -2.38 -15.86
CA ARG A 389 9.88 -1.32 -16.82
C ARG A 389 10.25 -0.05 -16.09
N PRO A 390 11.33 0.65 -16.47
CA PRO A 390 11.53 2.03 -16.03
C PRO A 390 10.29 2.86 -16.40
N SER A 391 9.80 3.61 -15.42
CA SER A 391 8.63 4.49 -15.58
C SER A 391 9.07 5.95 -15.49
N VAL A 392 8.19 6.85 -15.08
CA VAL A 392 8.48 8.29 -14.95
C VAL A 392 9.27 8.61 -13.69
N ILE A 393 9.92 9.77 -13.66
CA ILE A 393 10.36 10.37 -12.39
C ILE A 393 9.12 10.97 -11.74
N ALA A 394 8.80 10.55 -10.51
CA ALA A 394 7.57 10.94 -9.82
C ALA A 394 7.81 11.18 -8.32
N PRO A 395 6.91 11.90 -7.63
CA PRO A 395 6.97 12.03 -6.17
C PRO A 395 6.83 10.65 -5.53
N THR A 396 7.63 10.39 -4.52
CA THR A 396 7.67 9.10 -3.81
C THR A 396 7.59 9.30 -2.31
N TYR A 397 6.98 8.33 -1.64
CA TYR A 397 6.74 8.35 -0.21
C TYR A 397 7.19 7.03 0.40
N ASP A 398 7.58 7.09 1.67
CA ASP A 398 7.85 5.90 2.48
C ASP A 398 7.03 5.94 3.77
N LEU A 399 6.68 4.76 4.28
CA LEU A 399 5.92 4.59 5.52
C LEU A 399 6.75 3.78 6.51
N GLU A 400 6.82 4.27 7.73
CA GLU A 400 7.32 3.51 8.86
C GLU A 400 6.15 2.86 9.59
N VAL A 401 6.06 1.54 9.50
CA VAL A 401 5.02 0.73 10.17
C VAL A 401 5.59 0.01 11.39
N ALA A 402 4.90 0.11 12.52
CA ALA A 402 5.34 -0.46 13.79
C ALA A 402 5.41 -1.99 13.75
N GLU A 403 6.47 -2.55 14.35
CA GLU A 403 6.76 -3.98 14.58
C GLU A 403 6.94 -4.84 13.33
N ALA A 404 6.00 -4.81 12.38
CA ALA A 404 5.95 -5.72 11.25
C ALA A 404 6.76 -5.23 10.04
N HIS A 405 7.20 -3.96 10.05
CA HIS A 405 8.09 -3.34 9.06
C HIS A 405 7.70 -3.54 7.59
N SER A 406 6.42 -3.77 7.32
CA SER A 406 5.87 -4.03 5.99
C SER A 406 4.45 -3.48 5.87
N PHE A 407 3.98 -3.27 4.65
CA PHE A 407 2.60 -2.86 4.39
C PHE A 407 2.12 -3.32 3.01
N VAL A 408 0.82 -3.32 2.81
CA VAL A 408 0.21 -3.73 1.53
C VAL A 408 -0.07 -2.52 0.64
N VAL A 409 0.51 -2.54 -0.56
CA VAL A 409 0.31 -1.54 -1.62
C VAL A 409 -0.29 -2.21 -2.84
N ASN A 410 -1.39 -1.67 -3.39
CA ASN A 410 -2.13 -2.25 -4.52
C ASN A 410 -2.40 -3.77 -4.38
N GLY A 411 -2.59 -4.22 -3.13
CA GLY A 411 -2.80 -5.63 -2.81
C GLY A 411 -1.55 -6.51 -2.96
N VAL A 412 -0.34 -5.97 -2.83
CA VAL A 412 0.93 -6.71 -2.74
C VAL A 412 1.70 -6.26 -1.50
N LEU A 413 2.37 -7.20 -0.84
CA LEU A 413 3.15 -6.90 0.35
C LEU A 413 4.50 -6.27 -0.03
N VAL A 414 4.80 -5.13 0.57
CA VAL A 414 6.05 -4.40 0.41
C VAL A 414 6.68 -4.15 1.79
N HIS A 415 8.01 -4.00 1.85
CA HIS A 415 8.72 -3.73 3.10
C HIS A 415 8.96 -2.23 3.28
N ASN A 416 9.08 -1.76 4.52
CA ASN A 416 9.62 -0.42 4.80
C ASN A 416 11.04 -0.32 4.22
N SER A 417 11.54 0.88 3.92
CA SER A 417 12.92 1.01 3.48
C SER A 417 13.89 0.41 4.52
N ARG A 418 14.77 -0.47 4.04
CA ARG A 418 15.62 -1.37 4.84
C ARG A 418 16.90 -0.70 5.37
N VAL A 419 16.99 0.63 5.22
CA VAL A 419 18.17 1.42 5.57
C VAL A 419 17.82 2.38 6.68
N THR A 420 18.37 2.11 7.88
CA THR A 420 18.30 3.06 8.99
C THR A 420 19.44 4.05 8.84
N GLN A 421 19.11 5.34 8.72
CA GLN A 421 20.10 6.41 8.58
C GLN A 421 20.24 7.25 9.86
N LYS A 422 21.48 7.42 10.32
CA LYS A 422 21.83 8.31 11.45
C LYS A 422 22.95 9.26 11.04
N TYR A 423 22.65 10.56 10.94
CA TYR A 423 23.62 11.56 10.46
C TYR A 423 23.64 12.87 11.27
N PRO A 424 24.04 12.83 12.56
CA PRO A 424 24.18 14.03 13.39
C PRO A 424 25.15 15.04 12.78
N SER A 425 24.84 16.33 12.94
CA SER A 425 25.66 17.44 12.46
C SER A 425 25.96 18.43 13.58
N VAL A 426 27.23 18.80 13.76
CA VAL A 426 27.67 19.82 14.73
C VAL A 426 28.33 20.97 13.99
N TYR A 427 27.92 22.19 14.35
CA TYR A 427 28.43 23.43 13.79
C TYR A 427 29.21 24.18 14.87
N LEU A 428 30.49 24.38 14.65
CA LEU A 428 31.40 25.07 15.58
C LEU A 428 31.50 26.53 15.15
N LEU A 429 30.55 27.33 15.65
CA LEU A 429 30.31 28.70 15.19
C LEU A 429 31.13 29.77 15.93
N GLU A 430 31.66 29.45 17.10
CA GLU A 430 32.38 30.42 17.96
C GLU A 430 33.83 30.00 18.21
N PRO A 431 34.76 30.97 18.42
CA PRO A 431 36.15 30.66 18.68
C PRO A 431 36.33 29.74 19.90
N GLY A 432 37.15 28.70 19.76
CA GLY A 432 37.41 27.74 20.84
C GLY A 432 36.32 26.69 21.05
N ALA A 433 35.25 26.68 20.25
CA ALA A 433 34.17 25.68 20.37
C ALA A 433 34.69 24.25 20.18
N ARG A 434 34.04 23.31 20.89
CA ARG A 434 34.36 21.88 20.85
C ARG A 434 33.13 21.05 20.50
N GLY A 435 33.30 20.09 19.61
CA GLY A 435 32.23 19.21 19.15
C GLY A 435 32.66 17.75 19.15
N GLU A 436 31.78 16.87 19.61
CA GLU A 436 32.02 15.44 19.61
C GLU A 436 30.81 14.67 19.09
N ILE A 437 31.06 13.71 18.21
CA ILE A 437 30.05 12.78 17.69
C ILE A 437 30.49 11.36 18.04
N LEU A 438 29.60 10.67 18.76
CA LEU A 438 29.73 9.27 19.12
C LEU A 438 28.67 8.46 18.38
N SER A 439 29.09 7.53 17.52
CA SER A 439 28.18 6.68 16.75
C SER A 439 28.46 5.20 16.95
N VAL A 440 27.40 4.43 17.10
CA VAL A 440 27.41 2.96 17.11
C VAL A 440 26.36 2.47 16.12
N ALA A 441 26.73 1.47 15.34
CA ALA A 441 25.81 0.75 14.48
C ALA A 441 25.96 -0.76 14.71
N PHE A 442 24.84 -1.47 14.79
CA PHE A 442 24.81 -2.92 14.75
C PHE A 442 23.89 -3.35 13.59
N ALA A 443 24.44 -4.08 12.62
CA ALA A 443 23.71 -4.57 11.47
C ALA A 443 23.62 -6.10 11.52
N GLY A 444 22.42 -6.61 11.83
CA GLY A 444 22.09 -8.03 11.77
C GLY A 444 21.74 -8.50 10.36
N ASP A 445 21.27 -9.75 10.26
CA ASP A 445 20.95 -10.37 8.97
C ASP A 445 20.03 -9.51 8.12
N GLY A 446 20.53 -9.21 6.93
CA GLY A 446 19.84 -8.41 5.97
C GLY A 446 19.74 -6.92 6.29
N GLN A 447 20.09 -6.43 7.47
CA GLN A 447 19.97 -5.02 7.79
C GLN A 447 21.06 -4.19 7.11
N HIS A 448 20.71 -2.96 6.71
CA HIS A 448 21.70 -1.96 6.30
C HIS A 448 21.62 -0.76 7.25
N GLN A 449 22.65 -0.58 8.06
CA GLN A 449 22.80 0.58 8.93
C GLN A 449 23.72 1.59 8.26
N ASP A 450 23.20 2.74 7.83
CA ASP A 450 23.97 3.79 7.18
C ASP A 450 24.12 4.99 8.12
N THR A 451 25.20 4.95 8.91
CA THR A 451 25.44 5.89 10.00
C THR A 451 26.57 6.85 9.66
N GLY A 452 26.73 7.91 10.45
CA GLY A 452 27.71 8.91 10.11
C GLY A 452 27.72 10.12 11.02
N GLY A 453 28.41 11.15 10.57
CA GLY A 453 28.47 12.41 11.29
C GLY A 453 29.07 13.53 10.45
N LYS A 454 28.63 14.75 10.74
CA LYS A 454 29.13 15.97 10.10
C LYS A 454 29.67 16.94 11.14
N LEU A 455 30.90 17.43 10.93
CA LEU A 455 31.48 18.52 11.69
C LEU A 455 31.79 19.68 10.75
N ILE A 456 31.22 20.85 11.04
CA ILE A 456 31.55 22.10 10.33
C ILE A 456 32.29 23.02 11.29
N PHE A 457 33.48 23.44 10.89
CA PHE A 457 34.32 24.40 11.59
C PHE A 457 34.15 25.76 10.92
N ALA A 458 33.45 26.68 11.60
CA ALA A 458 33.15 28.03 11.10
C ALA A 458 33.90 29.14 11.85
N ALA A 459 34.63 28.79 12.91
CA ALA A 459 35.38 29.73 13.74
C ALA A 459 36.78 29.18 14.09
N PRO A 460 37.75 30.06 14.42
CA PRO A 460 39.13 29.65 14.69
C PRO A 460 39.31 28.96 16.05
N TYR A 461 40.44 28.27 16.21
CA TYR A 461 40.83 27.54 17.44
C TYR A 461 39.82 26.47 17.89
N THR A 462 39.03 25.94 16.97
CA THR A 462 37.97 24.96 17.23
C THR A 462 38.51 23.52 17.24
N THR A 463 37.88 22.63 18.01
CA THR A 463 38.30 21.21 18.12
C THR A 463 37.13 20.26 17.92
N GLY A 464 37.30 19.24 17.09
CA GLY A 464 36.27 18.25 16.80
C GLY A 464 36.77 16.80 16.93
N ARG A 465 35.86 15.89 17.29
CA ARG A 465 36.11 14.45 17.26
C ARG A 465 34.89 13.69 16.75
N ILE A 466 35.09 12.76 15.82
CA ILE A 466 34.07 11.78 15.42
C ILE A 466 34.61 10.39 15.74
N THR A 467 33.89 9.65 16.58
CA THR A 467 34.18 8.24 16.86
C THR A 467 33.00 7.41 16.40
N SER A 468 33.21 6.56 15.40
CA SER A 468 32.19 5.68 14.84
C SER A 468 32.60 4.23 14.97
N LYS A 469 31.76 3.44 15.64
CA LYS A 469 31.94 1.98 15.75
C LYS A 469 30.80 1.26 15.04
N SER A 470 31.11 0.23 14.28
CA SER A 470 30.11 -0.58 13.59
C SER A 470 30.37 -2.07 13.75
N ILE A 471 29.30 -2.85 13.87
CA ILE A 471 29.34 -4.30 13.93
C ILE A 471 28.40 -4.84 12.85
N SER A 472 28.89 -5.78 12.04
CA SER A 472 28.09 -6.45 11.03
C SER A 472 28.09 -7.96 11.28
N LYS A 473 26.88 -8.55 11.28
CA LYS A 473 26.64 -9.98 11.58
C LYS A 473 25.83 -10.64 10.46
N GLY A 474 26.15 -11.90 10.18
CA GLY A 474 25.53 -12.66 9.10
C GLY A 474 25.69 -11.96 7.75
N THR A 475 24.57 -11.58 7.15
CA THR A 475 24.48 -10.82 5.89
C THR A 475 24.34 -9.30 6.09
N GLY A 476 24.48 -8.82 7.33
CA GLY A 476 24.34 -7.42 7.70
C GLY A 476 25.40 -6.51 7.07
N ARG A 477 24.99 -5.28 6.78
CA ARG A 477 25.83 -4.24 6.19
C ARG A 477 25.81 -2.98 7.04
N ALA A 478 26.99 -2.50 7.45
CA ALA A 478 27.13 -1.23 8.14
C ALA A 478 27.95 -0.24 7.28
N SER A 479 27.43 0.97 7.08
CA SER A 479 28.13 2.04 6.37
C SER A 479 28.42 3.19 7.34
N TYR A 480 29.61 3.77 7.22
CA TYR A 480 29.96 5.07 7.77
C TYR A 480 30.02 6.11 6.66
N ARG A 481 29.31 7.23 6.82
CA ARG A 481 29.47 8.44 6.01
C ARG A 481 29.97 9.57 6.89
N GLY A 482 31.02 10.26 6.47
CA GLY A 482 31.58 11.37 7.24
C GLY A 482 31.68 12.62 6.39
N LEU A 483 31.38 13.78 6.97
CA LEU A 483 31.76 15.07 6.39
C LEU A 483 32.46 15.94 7.44
N VAL A 484 33.74 16.24 7.22
CA VAL A 484 34.47 17.25 7.96
C VAL A 484 34.70 18.44 7.05
N GLN A 485 34.13 19.59 7.39
CA GLN A 485 34.24 20.80 6.58
C GLN A 485 34.85 21.93 7.41
N VAL A 486 35.94 22.52 6.92
CA VAL A 486 36.57 23.71 7.49
C VAL A 486 36.33 24.89 6.56
N LEU A 487 35.65 25.91 7.07
CA LEU A 487 35.36 27.15 6.33
C LEU A 487 36.54 28.12 6.38
N GLU A 488 36.58 29.04 5.43
CA GLU A 488 37.54 30.14 5.39
C GLU A 488 37.45 30.99 6.67
N GLY A 489 38.59 31.30 7.30
CA GLY A 489 38.66 32.03 8.57
C GLY A 489 38.76 31.13 9.81
N ALA A 490 38.50 29.82 9.69
CA ALA A 490 38.58 28.85 10.78
C ALA A 490 40.02 28.32 11.03
N HIS A 491 40.98 29.25 11.16
CA HIS A 491 42.39 28.92 11.39
C HIS A 491 42.61 28.22 12.75
N HIS A 492 43.63 27.37 12.81
CA HIS A 492 43.98 26.49 13.93
C HIS A 492 42.90 25.47 14.34
N ALA A 493 41.97 25.13 13.45
CA ALA A 493 41.01 24.05 13.68
C ALA A 493 41.69 22.68 13.76
N LYS A 494 41.23 21.82 14.68
CA LYS A 494 41.72 20.45 14.88
C LYS A 494 40.58 19.45 14.83
N CYS A 495 40.73 18.35 14.11
CA CYS A 495 39.73 17.29 14.04
C CYS A 495 40.38 15.90 14.01
N ASN A 496 39.80 14.94 14.74
CA ASN A 496 40.13 13.52 14.57
C ASN A 496 38.87 12.71 14.26
N VAL A 497 38.93 11.88 13.21
CA VAL A 497 37.83 10.98 12.80
C VAL A 497 38.31 9.54 12.89
N GLU A 498 37.72 8.77 13.78
CA GLU A 498 38.02 7.36 14.04
C GLU A 498 36.82 6.50 13.63
N CYS A 499 37.05 5.53 12.74
CA CYS A 499 36.05 4.61 12.21
C CYS A 499 36.49 3.17 12.41
N ASP A 500 35.90 2.47 13.38
CA ASP A 500 36.18 1.06 13.62
C ASP A 500 35.00 0.19 13.18
N ALA A 501 35.28 -0.86 12.42
CA ALA A 501 34.29 -1.86 12.00
C ALA A 501 34.71 -3.26 12.46
N LEU A 502 33.75 -4.02 12.97
CA LEU A 502 33.90 -5.43 13.36
C LEU A 502 32.97 -6.30 12.52
N LEU A 503 33.54 -7.20 11.72
CA LEU A 503 32.81 -8.20 10.94
C LEU A 503 32.79 -9.53 11.70
N LEU A 504 31.58 -10.04 12.00
CA LEU A 504 31.42 -11.30 12.74
C LEU A 504 31.42 -12.53 11.82
N ASP A 505 31.01 -12.36 10.56
CA ASP A 505 30.82 -13.44 9.59
C ASP A 505 31.45 -13.09 8.23
N GLU A 506 31.60 -14.07 7.34
CA GLU A 506 32.24 -13.86 6.03
C GLU A 506 31.39 -13.03 5.05
N ASP A 507 30.07 -13.20 5.12
CA ASP A 507 29.12 -12.50 4.26
C ASP A 507 28.79 -11.07 4.74
N ALA A 508 29.26 -10.72 5.94
CA ALA A 508 29.05 -9.42 6.55
C ALA A 508 29.86 -8.34 5.83
N LYS A 509 29.27 -7.15 5.69
CA LYS A 509 29.89 -6.05 4.92
C LYS A 509 30.02 -4.78 5.74
N THR A 510 31.06 -4.02 5.44
CA THR A 510 31.22 -2.64 5.93
C THR A 510 31.74 -1.74 4.83
N ASP A 511 31.22 -0.51 4.78
CA ASP A 511 31.68 0.52 3.84
C ASP A 511 31.97 1.81 4.60
N THR A 512 33.02 2.53 4.21
CA THR A 512 33.39 3.83 4.81
C THR A 512 33.54 4.86 3.70
N TYR A 513 32.78 5.95 3.79
CA TYR A 513 32.76 7.06 2.82
C TYR A 513 33.15 8.36 3.52
N PRO A 514 34.45 8.63 3.71
CA PRO A 514 34.93 9.85 4.35
C PRO A 514 35.01 11.01 3.34
N TYR A 515 34.40 12.14 3.67
CA TYR A 515 34.54 13.40 2.94
C TYR A 515 35.18 14.45 3.85
N ILE A 516 36.25 15.08 3.35
CA ILE A 516 36.98 16.13 4.07
C ILE A 516 37.15 17.31 3.11
N GLU A 517 36.60 18.46 3.49
CA GLU A 517 36.68 19.72 2.75
C GLU A 517 37.39 20.75 3.61
N ILE A 518 38.52 21.28 3.14
CA ILE A 518 39.34 22.23 3.89
C ILE A 518 39.56 23.48 3.04
N ASN A 519 38.92 24.58 3.46
CA ASN A 519 39.07 25.89 2.83
C ASN A 519 40.00 26.82 3.63
N GLU A 520 40.89 26.26 4.46
CA GLU A 520 41.80 27.00 5.33
C GLU A 520 43.20 26.36 5.37
N LYS A 521 44.26 27.14 5.57
CA LYS A 521 45.65 26.67 5.48
C LYS A 521 46.21 26.13 6.79
N GLU A 522 45.79 26.70 7.91
CA GLU A 522 46.37 26.40 9.22
C GLU A 522 45.52 25.42 10.03
N VAL A 523 45.32 24.20 9.55
CA VAL A 523 44.48 23.19 10.23
C VAL A 523 45.14 21.83 10.36
N THR A 524 44.66 21.04 11.32
CA THR A 524 45.12 19.66 11.54
C THR A 524 43.93 18.72 11.57
N ILE A 525 43.77 17.93 10.50
CA ILE A 525 42.66 16.96 10.36
C ILE A 525 43.26 15.57 10.21
N GLY A 526 42.82 14.63 11.06
CA GLY A 526 43.17 13.22 11.00
C GLY A 526 41.95 12.36 10.69
N HIS A 527 42.13 11.33 9.85
CA HIS A 527 41.16 10.27 9.65
C HIS A 527 41.83 8.90 9.75
N GLU A 528 41.24 8.03 10.55
CA GLU A 528 41.63 6.65 10.71
C GLU A 528 40.41 5.74 10.53
N ALA A 529 40.59 4.68 9.74
CA ALA A 529 39.57 3.65 9.53
C ALA A 529 40.20 2.26 9.69
N ARG A 530 39.60 1.42 10.54
CA ARG A 530 40.04 0.04 10.80
C ARG A 530 38.88 -0.92 10.60
N VAL A 531 39.12 -1.98 9.83
CA VAL A 531 38.18 -3.10 9.69
C VAL A 531 38.84 -4.34 10.30
N SER A 532 38.16 -4.95 11.25
CA SER A 532 38.61 -6.18 11.92
C SER A 532 37.58 -7.28 11.68
N LYS A 533 38.05 -8.50 11.40
CA LYS A 533 37.20 -9.71 11.37
C LYS A 533 37.46 -10.50 12.65
N VAL A 534 36.43 -11.10 13.22
CA VAL A 534 36.61 -12.02 14.35
C VAL A 534 37.44 -13.22 13.89
N SER A 535 38.54 -13.50 14.59
CA SER A 535 39.42 -14.62 14.25
C SER A 535 38.90 -15.93 14.83
N ASP A 536 38.93 -16.99 14.03
CA ASP A 536 38.63 -18.35 14.50
C ASP A 536 39.57 -18.78 15.64
N GLU A 537 40.80 -18.28 15.67
CA GLU A 537 41.73 -18.54 16.77
C GLU A 537 41.29 -17.86 18.08
N GLN A 538 40.72 -16.66 18.02
CA GLN A 538 40.18 -15.96 19.20
C GLN A 538 38.97 -16.69 19.76
N ILE A 539 38.07 -17.14 18.87
CA ILE A 539 36.91 -17.96 19.25
C ILE A 539 37.40 -19.28 19.85
N PHE A 540 38.32 -19.99 19.20
CA PHE A 540 38.86 -21.26 19.68
C PHE A 540 39.55 -21.10 21.04
N TYR A 541 40.32 -20.03 21.24
CA TYR A 541 40.95 -19.72 22.53
C TYR A 541 39.91 -19.57 23.63
N LEU A 542 38.86 -18.77 23.42
CA LEU A 542 37.79 -18.59 24.40
C LEU A 542 37.00 -19.88 24.65
N GLN A 543 36.74 -20.67 23.61
CA GLN A 543 36.12 -21.99 23.75
C GLN A 543 36.98 -22.97 24.55
N SER A 544 38.31 -22.94 24.38
CA SER A 544 39.23 -23.76 25.18
C SER A 544 39.21 -23.41 26.67
N ARG A 545 38.73 -22.20 27.03
CA ARG A 545 38.50 -21.76 28.40
C ARG A 545 37.10 -22.10 28.94
N GLY A 546 36.30 -22.85 28.17
CA GLY A 546 34.98 -23.35 28.57
C GLY A 546 33.79 -22.49 28.15
N LEU A 547 34.00 -21.43 27.37
CA LEU A 547 32.91 -20.60 26.84
C LEU A 547 32.26 -21.27 25.62
N LYS A 548 30.94 -21.13 25.47
CA LYS A 548 30.27 -21.49 24.21
C LYS A 548 30.66 -20.51 23.11
N LYS A 549 30.47 -20.90 21.84
CA LYS A 549 30.78 -20.04 20.68
C LYS A 549 30.09 -18.68 20.79
N ASP A 550 28.81 -18.68 21.17
CA ASP A 550 28.01 -17.46 21.27
C ASP A 550 28.45 -16.59 22.45
N GLU A 551 28.78 -17.20 23.59
CA GLU A 551 29.35 -16.50 24.74
C GLU A 551 30.70 -15.87 24.42
N ALA A 552 31.54 -16.56 23.63
CA ALA A 552 32.81 -16.05 23.15
C ALA A 552 32.62 -14.87 22.18
N LEU A 553 31.67 -14.95 21.25
CA LEU A 553 31.33 -13.87 20.32
C LEU A 553 30.83 -12.63 21.06
N THR A 554 29.89 -12.81 22.00
CA THR A 554 29.39 -11.71 22.84
C THR A 554 30.54 -11.04 23.59
N LEU A 555 31.46 -11.80 24.17
CA LEU A 555 32.62 -11.24 24.89
C LEU A 555 33.53 -10.40 23.98
N ILE A 556 33.79 -10.86 22.75
CA ILE A 556 34.59 -10.12 21.76
C ILE A 556 33.89 -8.81 21.37
N VAL A 557 32.59 -8.87 21.11
CA VAL A 557 31.77 -7.70 20.75
C VAL A 557 31.70 -6.70 21.90
N SER A 558 31.49 -7.16 23.14
CA SER A 558 31.51 -6.31 24.33
C SER A 558 32.85 -5.61 24.51
N GLY A 559 33.98 -6.32 24.33
CA GLY A 559 35.31 -5.72 24.39
C GLY A 559 35.55 -4.66 23.30
N PHE A 560 34.95 -4.86 22.11
CA PHE A 560 35.01 -3.88 21.02
C PHE A 560 34.24 -2.58 21.32
N ILE A 561 33.10 -2.68 22.02
CA ILE A 561 32.26 -1.53 22.39
C ILE A 561 32.68 -0.90 23.73
N GLU A 562 33.40 -1.62 24.59
CA GLU A 562 33.80 -1.15 25.94
C GLU A 562 34.41 0.27 25.98
N PRO A 563 35.32 0.68 25.07
CA PRO A 563 35.88 2.04 25.10
C PRO A 563 34.82 3.13 24.95
N LEU A 564 33.73 2.81 24.27
CA LEU A 564 32.61 3.69 24.02
C LEU A 564 31.64 3.72 25.19
N ALA A 565 31.33 2.56 25.76
CA ALA A 565 30.50 2.45 26.96
C ALA A 565 31.09 3.27 28.13
N LYS A 566 32.42 3.34 28.26
CA LYS A 566 33.11 4.16 29.26
C LYS A 566 32.92 5.68 29.09
N GLN A 567 32.54 6.14 27.91
CA GLN A 567 32.28 7.56 27.64
C GLN A 567 30.82 7.94 27.92
N LEU A 568 29.94 6.95 28.08
CA LEU A 568 28.52 7.16 28.34
C LEU A 568 28.26 7.25 29.85
N PRO A 569 27.23 8.01 30.28
CA PRO A 569 26.71 7.93 31.63
C PRO A 569 26.32 6.49 32.00
N MET A 570 26.48 6.13 33.27
CA MET A 570 26.31 4.75 33.76
C MET A 570 24.97 4.13 33.34
N GLU A 571 23.90 4.91 33.39
CA GLU A 571 22.54 4.50 33.00
C GLU A 571 22.47 4.05 31.53
N TYR A 572 23.10 4.78 30.61
CA TYR A 572 23.12 4.44 29.17
C TYR A 572 24.11 3.33 28.84
N ALA A 573 25.21 3.22 29.59
CA ALA A 573 26.19 2.15 29.39
C ALA A 573 25.59 0.78 29.72
N VAL A 574 24.77 0.68 30.78
CA VAL A 574 24.07 -0.55 31.15
C VAL A 574 23.06 -0.97 30.07
N GLU A 575 22.27 -0.02 29.57
CA GLU A 575 21.29 -0.28 28.50
C GLU A 575 21.96 -0.68 27.18
N LEU A 576 23.07 -0.03 26.80
CA LEU A 576 23.83 -0.37 25.60
C LEU A 576 24.32 -1.82 25.64
N ASN A 577 24.89 -2.25 26.77
CA ASN A 577 25.33 -3.63 26.95
C ASN A 577 24.16 -4.61 26.86
N ARG A 578 23.01 -4.27 27.43
CA ARG A 578 21.80 -5.10 27.38
C ARG A 578 21.25 -5.25 25.96
N LEU A 579 21.26 -4.17 25.18
CA LEU A 579 20.84 -4.18 23.77
C LEU A 579 21.76 -5.07 22.92
N ILE A 580 23.07 -5.02 23.16
CA ILE A 580 24.04 -5.87 22.44
C ILE A 580 23.80 -7.35 22.76
N GLU A 581 23.55 -7.69 24.04
CA GLU A 581 23.20 -9.06 24.44
C GLU A 581 21.93 -9.55 23.71
N LEU A 582 20.89 -8.73 23.65
CA LEU A 582 19.64 -9.06 22.95
C LEU A 582 19.84 -9.29 21.44
N GLU A 583 20.62 -8.45 20.77
CA GLU A 583 20.95 -8.61 19.34
C GLU A 583 21.87 -9.83 19.09
N MET A 584 22.59 -10.29 20.12
CA MET A 584 23.34 -11.55 20.09
C MET A 584 22.45 -12.78 20.27
N GLU A 585 21.41 -12.70 21.11
CA GLU A 585 20.50 -13.82 21.41
C GLU A 585 19.65 -14.29 20.22
N GLY A 586 19.37 -13.44 19.23
CA GLY A 586 18.56 -13.77 18.04
C GLY A 586 19.16 -14.78 17.04
N SER A 587 20.30 -15.42 17.36
CA SER A 587 21.02 -16.36 16.47
C SER A 587 20.61 -17.81 16.69
N VAL A 588 19.34 -18.03 17.04
CA VAL A 588 18.81 -19.36 17.31
C VAL A 588 18.22 -19.93 16.02
N GLY A 589 19.06 -20.69 15.29
CA GLY A 589 18.63 -21.83 14.46
C GLY A 589 18.10 -21.55 13.07
#